data_AF-A0A963KIJ7-F1
#
_entry.id   AF-A0A963KIJ7-F1
#
_cell.length_a   1.000
_cell.length_b   1.000
_cell.length_c   1.000
_cell.angle_alpha   90.00
_cell.angle_beta   90.00
_cell.angle_gamma   90.00
#
_symmetry.space_group_name_H-M   'P 1'
#
loop_
_entity.id
_entity.type
_entity.pdbx_description
1 polymer ?
#
loop_
_entity_poly.entity_id
_entity_poly.type
_entity_poly.pdbx_seq_one_letter_code
_entity_poly.pdbx_strand_id
1 'polypeptide(L)' 'MRVVPSQYLTPERLLRASVVVALVTIVLKTLAWYVTDSVGLLSDAMESFVNLASALFALTMVTIA' A
#
# COMPACT_ATOMS: atom_id res chain seq x y z
N MET A 1 -7.64 5.69 -27.37
CA MET A 1 -7.61 5.49 -25.90
C MET A 1 -8.22 4.13 -25.60
N ARG A 2 -7.40 3.09 -25.36
CA ARG A 2 -7.93 1.74 -25.08
C ARG A 2 -8.48 1.73 -23.67
N VAL A 3 -9.80 1.66 -23.55
CA VAL A 3 -10.52 1.45 -22.28
C VAL A 3 -10.08 0.08 -21.77
N VAL A 4 -9.34 0.05 -20.65
CA VAL A 4 -9.02 -1.21 -19.97
C VAL A 4 -10.35 -1.87 -19.61
N PRO A 5 -10.59 -3.15 -19.96
CA PRO A 5 -11.86 -3.80 -19.67
C PRO A 5 -12.17 -3.69 -18.17
N SER A 6 -13.32 -3.12 -17.82
CA SER A 6 -13.74 -2.81 -16.45
C SER A 6 -13.91 -4.04 -15.54
N GLN A 7 -13.77 -5.25 -16.06
CA GLN A 7 -13.76 -6.51 -15.31
C GLN A 7 -12.54 -6.68 -14.38
N TYR A 8 -11.46 -5.89 -14.57
CA TYR A 8 -10.27 -5.96 -13.71
C TYR A 8 -10.30 -4.99 -12.52
N LEU A 9 -11.17 -3.98 -12.55
CA LEU A 9 -11.24 -2.90 -11.55
C LEU A 9 -12.29 -3.19 -10.48
N THR A 10 -12.31 -4.40 -9.93
CA THR A 10 -13.13 -4.65 -8.74
C THR A 10 -12.46 -4.02 -7.52
N PRO A 11 -13.21 -3.35 -6.62
CA PRO A 11 -12.65 -2.71 -5.45
C PRO A 11 -11.82 -3.69 -4.60
N GLU A 12 -12.26 -4.95 -4.48
CA GLU A 12 -11.49 -6.01 -3.82
C GLU A 12 -10.09 -6.23 -4.43
N ARG A 13 -9.99 -6.35 -5.76
CA ARG A 13 -8.71 -6.56 -6.45
C ARG A 13 -7.79 -5.35 -6.32
N LEU A 14 -8.35 -4.15 -6.40
CA LEU A 14 -7.60 -2.91 -6.22
C LEU A 14 -7.06 -2.78 -4.80
N LEU A 15 -7.86 -3.13 -3.79
CA LEU A 15 -7.43 -3.09 -2.39
C LEU A 15 -6.36 -4.14 -2.08
N ARG A 16 -6.47 -5.35 -2.64
CA ARG A 16 -5.39 -6.35 -2.57
C ARG A 16 -4.10 -5.85 -3.23
N ALA A 17 -4.20 -5.21 -4.39
CA ALA A 17 -3.05 -4.59 -5.05
C ALA A 17 -2.43 -3.47 -4.20
N SER A 18 -3.26 -2.62 -3.58
CA SER A 18 -2.80 -1.56 -2.68
C SER A 18 -2.04 -2.11 -1.47
N VAL A 19 -2.49 -3.22 -0.88
CA VAL A 19 -1.76 -3.91 0.21
C VAL A 19 -0.39 -4.37 -0.25
N VAL A 20 -0.29 -4.99 -1.43
CA VAL A 20 1.00 -5.44 -2.00
C VAL A 20 1.93 -4.25 -2.24
N VAL A 21 1.42 -3.17 -2.86
CA VAL A 21 2.20 -1.95 -3.12
C VAL A 21 2.65 -1.28 -1.81
N ALA A 22 1.81 -1.26 -0.79
CA ALA A 22 2.16 -0.71 0.52
C ALA A 22 3.29 -1.51 1.18
N LEU A 23 3.25 -2.84 1.13
CA LEU A 23 4.34 -3.69 1.65
C LEU A 23 5.66 -3.44 0.91
N VAL A 24 5.64 -3.38 -0.43
CA VAL A 24 6.82 -3.05 -1.23
C VAL A 24 7.36 -1.67 -0.84
N THR A 25 6.49 -0.68 -0.68
CA THR A 25 6.87 0.68 -0.30
C THR A 25 7.55 0.71 1.06
N ILE A 26 7.01 0.02 2.07
CA ILE A 26 7.61 -0.08 3.41
C ILE A 26 9.02 -0.68 3.32
N VAL A 27 9.20 -1.78 2.56
CA VAL A 27 10.51 -2.42 2.38
C VAL A 27 11.51 -1.47 1.72
N LEU A 28 11.11 -0.77 0.66
CA LEU A 28 11.99 0.20 0.00
C LEU A 28 12.37 1.36 0.92
N LYS A 29 11.41 1.92 1.68
CA LYS A 29 11.66 3.02 2.62
C LYS A 29 12.56 2.59 3.79
N THR A 30 12.34 1.40 4.33
CA THR A 30 13.18 0.84 5.42
C THR A 30 14.60 0.53 4.94
N LEU A 31 14.77 0.03 3.70
CA LEU A 31 16.09 -0.10 3.08
C LEU A 31 16.76 1.26 2.86
N ALA A 32 16.03 2.28 2.41
CA ALA A 32 16.56 3.62 2.23
C ALA A 32 17.01 4.22 3.58
N TRP A 33 16.21 4.05 4.64
CA TRP A 33 16.61 4.44 6.00
C TRP A 33 17.90 3.73 6.43
N TYR A 34 18.02 2.42 6.22
CA TYR A 34 19.22 1.66 6.57
C TYR A 34 20.49 2.15 5.85
N VAL A 35 20.36 2.60 4.60
CA VAL A 35 21.50 3.11 3.82
C VAL A 35 21.88 4.54 4.20
N THR A 36 20.93 5.38 4.60
CA THR A 36 21.17 6.82 4.82
C THR A 36 21.15 7.26 6.29
N ASP A 37 20.80 6.37 7.23
CA ASP A 37 20.59 6.68 8.66
C ASP A 37 19.62 7.86 8.92
N SER A 38 18.69 8.10 7.99
CA SER A 38 17.83 9.29 8.04
C SER A 38 16.56 9.03 8.83
N VAL A 39 16.44 9.67 10.00
CA VAL A 39 15.22 9.62 10.83
C VAL A 39 13.97 10.15 10.10
N GLY A 40 14.14 11.04 9.12
CA GLY A 40 13.05 11.52 8.27
C GLY A 40 12.49 10.41 7.37
N LEU A 41 13.36 9.57 6.80
CA LEU A 41 12.94 8.41 6.01
C LEU A 41 12.32 7.31 6.89
N LEU A 42 12.77 7.19 8.14
CA LEU A 42 12.14 6.31 9.11
C LEU A 42 10.71 6.77 9.46
N SER A 43 10.49 8.08 9.66
CA SER A 43 9.14 8.64 9.86
C SER A 43 8.24 8.42 8.64
N ASP A 44 8.79 8.60 7.45
CA ASP A 44 8.11 8.36 6.18
C ASP A 44 7.75 6.87 5.98
N ALA A 45 8.58 5.94 6.47
CA ALA A 45 8.27 4.52 6.56
C ALA A 45 7.15 4.25 7.58
N MET A 46 7.18 4.88 8.75
CA MET A 46 6.14 4.75 9.79
C MET A 46 4.76 5.19 9.28
N GLU A 47 4.69 6.28 8.53
CA GLU A 47 3.45 6.73 7.88
C GLU A 47 2.89 5.66 6.92
N SER A 48 3.75 4.96 6.18
CA SER A 48 3.32 3.91 5.26
C SER A 48 2.72 2.67 5.94
N PHE A 49 3.02 2.42 7.23
CA PHE A 49 2.31 1.40 8.01
C PHE A 49 0.85 1.80 8.29
N VAL A 50 0.59 3.09 8.55
CA VAL A 50 -0.79 3.60 8.71
C VAL A 50 -1.56 3.46 7.40
N ASN A 51 -0.90 3.70 6.27
CA ASN A 51 -1.49 3.48 4.94
C ASN A 51 -1.80 1.99 4.68
N LEU A 52 -0.89 1.09 5.06
CA LEU A 52 -1.14 -0.36 4.98
C LEU A 52 -2.35 -0.77 5.85
N ALA A 53 -2.44 -0.28 7.09
CA ALA A 53 -3.58 -0.54 7.97
C ALA A 53 -4.89 -0.03 7.36
N SER A 54 -4.87 1.14 6.74
CA SER A 54 -6.03 1.72 6.04
C SER A 54 -6.46 0.86 4.83
N ALA A 55 -5.51 0.35 4.05
CA ALA A 55 -5.79 -0.54 2.93
C ALA A 55 -6.38 -1.88 3.38
N LEU A 56 -5.87 -2.46 4.47
CA LEU A 56 -6.43 -3.68 5.08
C LEU A 56 -7.85 -3.44 5.60
N PHE A 57 -8.07 -2.34 6.30
CA PHE A 57 -9.40 -1.95 6.79
C PHE A 57 -10.40 -1.83 5.63
N ALA A 58 -10.04 -1.10 4.57
CA ALA A 58 -10.88 -0.97 3.39
C ALA A 58 -11.15 -2.33 2.73
N LEU A 59 -10.14 -3.21 2.64
CA LEU A 59 -10.31 -4.57 2.11
C LEU A 59 -11.29 -5.40 2.95
N THR A 60 -11.18 -5.36 4.28
CA THR A 60 -12.12 -6.06 5.17
C THR A 60 -13.55 -5.57 5.01
N MET A 61 -13.75 -4.25 4.89
CA MET A 61 -15.08 -3.66 4.69
C MET A 61 -15.71 -4.13 3.38
N VAL A 62 -14.97 -4.12 2.27
CA VAL A 62 -15.46 -4.58 0.97
C VAL A 62 -15.71 -6.09 0.93
N THR A 63 -15.00 -6.87 1.75
CA THR A 63 -15.20 -8.33 1.83
C THR A 63 -16.44 -8.69 2.64
N ILE A 64 -16.82 -7.85 3.62
CA ILE A 64 -17.96 -8.10 4.51
C ILE A 64 -19.27 -7.54 3.94
N ALA A 65 -19.22 -6.40 3.24
CA ALA A 65 -20.37 -5.72 2.65
C ALA A 65 -21.02 -6.52 1.50
#